data_AF-A0A377K4C1-F1
#
_entry.id   AF-A0A377K4C1-F1
#
_cell.length_a   1.000
_cell.length_b   1.000
_cell.length_c   1.000
_cell.angle_alpha   90.00
_cell.angle_beta   90.00
_cell.angle_gamma   90.00
#
_symmetry.space_group_name_H-M   'P 1'
#
loop_
_entity.id
_entity.type
_entity.pdbx_description
1 polymer ?
#
loop_
_entity_poly.entity_id
_entity_poly.type
_entity_poly.pdbx_seq_one_letter_code
_entity_poly.pdbx_strand_id
1 'polypeptide(L)'
;MVVTEIAKSHSGKADLAQLRYLLPATQCNAVSTTISEVHSDMEHALHAIWQRVLDRQDIDSNASFFALGGTSLDTIRVKGDIKRQLGLEIDITDLFKYLTLTALAHFLDTAVSPEDAIPTRAVVYSDMPVAIVGMAGRFPGAANIAALWTLVVGGESGLTLFSDEELRAHGVTPDTLKQANYIKTKGIVDDHEWFDADFFGYTPNEAECMDPQIRLLHPVLLANSGTRWVRSCHLYWCDWHLCRTADIPPLA
;
A
#
# COMPACT_ATOMS: atom_id res chain seq x y z
N MET A 1 26.45 15.52 -5.05
CA MET A 1 26.62 15.12 -6.45
C MET A 1 25.27 15.28 -7.13
N VAL A 2 25.11 16.25 -8.02
CA VAL A 2 23.84 16.49 -8.74
C VAL A 2 23.87 15.62 -9.99
N VAL A 3 23.05 14.58 -10.03
CA VAL A 3 22.91 13.71 -11.20
C VAL A 3 21.98 14.43 -12.18
N THR A 4 22.52 14.92 -13.30
CA THR A 4 21.76 15.72 -14.28
C THR A 4 20.83 14.90 -15.16
N GLU A 5 21.02 13.58 -15.26
CA GLU A 5 20.09 12.67 -15.96
C GLU A 5 20.06 11.28 -15.28
N ILE A 6 18.85 10.79 -14.98
CA ILE A 6 18.63 9.45 -14.42
C ILE A 6 18.56 8.46 -15.58
N ALA A 7 19.47 7.49 -15.61
CA ALA A 7 19.42 6.41 -16.59
C ALA A 7 18.11 5.64 -16.44
N LYS A 8 17.46 5.39 -17.58
CA LYS A 8 16.15 4.72 -17.63
C LYS A 8 16.33 3.28 -18.11
N SER A 9 15.62 2.34 -17.48
CA SER A 9 15.46 0.99 -17.97
C SER A 9 14.69 0.98 -19.30
N HIS A 10 14.64 -0.17 -19.99
CA HIS A 10 13.89 -0.34 -21.24
C HIS A 10 12.40 0.03 -21.12
N SER A 11 11.84 0.00 -19.90
CA SER A 11 10.45 0.37 -19.60
C SER A 11 10.27 1.85 -19.26
N GLY A 12 11.32 2.66 -19.37
CA GLY A 12 11.30 4.11 -19.11
C GLY A 12 11.33 4.49 -17.63
N LYS A 13 11.42 3.51 -16.72
CA LYS A 13 11.60 3.72 -15.27
C LYS A 13 13.06 3.96 -14.92
N ALA A 14 13.34 4.58 -13.78
CA ALA A 14 14.70 4.77 -13.31
C ALA A 14 15.44 3.42 -13.13
N ASP A 15 16.60 3.26 -13.76
CA ASP A 15 17.45 2.08 -13.63
C ASP A 15 18.20 2.16 -12.29
N LEU A 16 17.68 1.41 -11.32
CA LEU A 16 18.15 1.41 -9.94
C LEU A 16 19.53 0.74 -9.79
N ALA A 17 19.87 -0.20 -10.68
CA ALA A 17 21.18 -0.85 -10.72
C ALA A 17 22.26 0.12 -11.23
N GLN A 18 21.96 0.90 -12.27
CA GLN A 18 22.88 1.90 -12.81
C GLN A 18 23.08 3.08 -11.84
N LEU A 19 22.02 3.48 -11.11
CA LEU A 19 22.12 4.46 -10.03
C LEU A 19 22.99 3.97 -8.88
N ARG A 20 22.96 2.67 -8.56
CA ARG A 20 23.79 2.07 -7.51
C ARG A 20 25.30 2.14 -7.83
N TYR A 21 25.68 2.16 -9.12
CA TYR A 21 27.08 2.33 -9.54
C TYR A 21 27.58 3.79 -9.45
N LEU A 22 26.65 4.76 -9.47
CA LEU A 22 26.97 6.20 -9.36
C LEU A 22 27.09 6.67 -7.90
N LEU A 23 26.64 5.88 -6.93
CA LEU A 23 26.84 6.18 -5.52
C LEU A 23 28.25 5.76 -5.10
N PRO A 24 29.01 6.60 -4.36
CA PRO A 24 30.31 6.19 -3.84
C PRO A 24 30.11 4.91 -3.04
N ALA A 25 30.82 3.84 -3.44
CA ALA A 25 30.65 2.52 -2.88
C ALA A 25 30.74 2.59 -1.35
N THR A 26 29.60 2.47 -0.68
CA THR A 26 29.58 2.09 0.72
C THR A 26 30.21 0.70 0.73
N GLN A 27 31.44 0.61 1.24
CA GLN A 27 32.14 -0.66 1.41
C GLN A 27 31.33 -1.52 2.39
N CYS A 28 30.36 -2.26 1.88
CA CYS A 28 29.96 -3.50 2.49
C CYS A 28 31.06 -4.49 2.14
N ASN A 29 31.86 -4.87 3.13
CA ASN A 29 32.69 -6.07 3.07
C ASN A 29 31.76 -7.27 2.91
N ALA A 30 31.32 -7.52 1.67
CA ALA A 30 30.73 -8.78 1.28
C ALA A 30 31.89 -9.75 1.11
N VAL A 31 31.97 -10.69 2.04
CA VAL A 31 32.87 -11.84 2.03
C VAL A 31 32.90 -12.43 0.62
N SER A 32 34.09 -12.50 0.05
CA SER A 32 34.36 -13.28 -1.16
C SER A 32 34.18 -14.76 -0.82
N THR A 33 32.97 -15.27 -0.96
CA THR A 33 32.72 -16.71 -0.97
C THR A 33 32.67 -17.14 -2.43
N THR A 34 33.82 -17.65 -2.88
CA THR A 34 34.00 -18.66 -3.92
C THR A 34 32.77 -19.00 -4.77
N ILE A 35 32.85 -18.55 -6.03
CA ILE A 35 32.17 -19.09 -7.20
C ILE A 35 32.16 -20.62 -7.10
N SER A 36 30.98 -21.21 -6.85
CA SER A 36 30.79 -22.65 -6.88
C SER A 36 29.96 -22.97 -8.11
N GLU A 37 30.63 -23.52 -9.11
CA GLU A 37 30.10 -24.05 -10.36
C GLU A 37 29.12 -25.20 -10.08
N VAL A 38 27.85 -24.88 -9.84
CA VAL A 38 26.74 -25.80 -10.03
C VAL A 38 25.56 -24.99 -10.58
N HIS A 39 25.73 -24.45 -11.79
CA HIS A 39 24.59 -23.91 -12.53
C HIS A 39 23.76 -25.10 -13.01
N SER A 40 22.74 -25.45 -12.22
CA SER A 40 21.70 -26.40 -12.61
C SER A 40 21.19 -26.07 -14.01
N ASP A 41 20.86 -27.07 -14.83
CA ASP A 41 20.24 -26.87 -16.15
C ASP A 41 19.02 -25.94 -16.09
N MET A 42 18.34 -25.92 -14.94
CA MET A 42 17.23 -25.02 -14.63
C MET A 42 17.66 -23.55 -14.51
N GLU A 43 18.80 -23.27 -13.87
CA GLU A 43 19.32 -21.90 -13.75
C GLU A 43 19.66 -21.33 -15.12
N HIS A 44 20.31 -22.12 -15.98
CA HIS A 44 20.63 -21.70 -17.35
C HIS A 44 19.37 -21.40 -18.17
N ALA A 45 18.34 -22.25 -18.07
CA ALA A 45 17.08 -22.04 -18.77
C ALA A 45 16.36 -20.77 -18.30
N LEU A 46 16.31 -20.54 -16.98
CA LEU A 46 15.72 -19.33 -16.41
C LEU A 46 16.52 -18.07 -16.77
N HIS A 47 17.86 -18.17 -16.80
CA HIS A 47 18.73 -17.08 -17.21
C HIS A 47 18.42 -16.65 -18.65
N ALA A 48 18.29 -17.60 -19.57
CA ALA A 48 17.91 -17.32 -20.96
C ALA A 48 16.51 -16.69 -21.09
N ILE A 49 15.55 -17.11 -20.26
CA ILE A 49 14.20 -16.51 -20.23
C ILE A 49 14.28 -15.06 -19.76
N TRP A 50 15.04 -14.78 -18.69
CA TRP A 50 15.18 -13.43 -18.15
C TRP A 50 15.94 -12.51 -19.09
N GLN A 51 17.00 -12.99 -19.74
CA GLN A 51 17.76 -12.22 -20.74
C GLN A 51 16.85 -11.75 -21.88
N ARG A 52 15.97 -12.63 -22.37
CA ARG A 52 15.02 -12.28 -23.44
C ARG A 52 13.92 -11.34 -22.97
N VAL A 53 13.41 -11.51 -21.76
CA VAL A 53 12.30 -10.69 -21.26
C VAL A 53 12.77 -9.28 -20.87
N LEU A 54 13.95 -9.17 -20.26
CA LEU A 54 14.54 -7.90 -19.82
C LEU A 54 15.37 -7.20 -20.89
N ASP A 55 15.63 -7.87 -22.03
CA ASP A 55 16.49 -7.41 -23.13
C ASP A 55 17.91 -7.04 -22.65
N ARG A 56 18.47 -7.88 -21.79
CA ARG A 56 19.80 -7.69 -21.17
C ARG A 56 20.60 -8.97 -21.18
N GLN A 57 21.91 -8.84 -21.36
CA GLN A 57 22.82 -9.99 -21.30
C GLN A 57 23.57 -10.10 -19.98
N ASP A 58 23.69 -9.00 -19.24
CA ASP A 58 24.41 -8.85 -17.97
C ASP A 58 23.50 -9.07 -16.75
N ILE A 59 22.92 -10.26 -16.63
CA ILE A 59 22.04 -10.60 -15.50
C ILE A 59 22.83 -11.29 -14.39
N ASP A 60 22.87 -10.65 -13.21
CA ASP A 60 23.35 -11.25 -11.96
C ASP A 60 22.29 -12.21 -11.39
N SER A 61 22.67 -13.48 -11.20
CA SER A 61 21.79 -14.55 -10.70
C SER A 61 21.26 -14.30 -9.28
N ASN A 62 21.94 -13.48 -8.48
CA ASN A 62 21.53 -13.11 -7.12
C ASN A 62 20.76 -11.78 -7.04
N ALA A 63 20.70 -11.03 -8.14
CA ALA A 63 19.93 -9.79 -8.19
C ALA A 63 18.43 -10.08 -8.31
N SER A 64 17.61 -9.27 -7.65
CA SER A 64 16.16 -9.40 -7.76
C SER A 64 15.66 -8.94 -9.13
N PHE A 65 14.65 -9.63 -9.67
CA PHE A 65 14.05 -9.33 -10.97
C PHE A 65 13.66 -7.85 -11.15
N PHE A 66 13.09 -7.24 -10.11
CA PHE A 66 12.70 -5.82 -10.12
C PHE A 66 13.89 -4.87 -10.01
N ALA A 67 14.98 -5.26 -9.32
CA ALA A 67 16.21 -4.47 -9.27
C ALA A 67 16.91 -4.43 -10.63
N LEU A 68 16.75 -5.49 -11.44
CA LEU A 68 17.21 -5.55 -12.83
C LEU A 68 16.30 -4.79 -13.81
N GLY A 69 15.26 -4.12 -13.32
CA GLY A 69 14.34 -3.32 -14.12
C GLY A 69 13.09 -4.05 -14.61
N GLY A 70 12.85 -5.29 -14.17
CA GLY A 70 11.65 -6.04 -14.50
C GLY A 70 10.37 -5.39 -13.97
N THR A 71 9.28 -5.50 -14.72
CA THR A 71 7.96 -4.99 -14.34
C THR A 71 6.96 -6.11 -14.08
N SER A 72 5.78 -5.78 -13.55
CA SER A 72 4.69 -6.74 -13.37
C SER A 72 4.26 -7.40 -14.68
N LEU A 73 4.33 -6.70 -15.82
CA LEU A 73 4.03 -7.27 -17.13
C LEU A 73 5.12 -8.26 -17.56
N ASP A 74 6.36 -7.98 -17.22
CA ASP A 74 7.50 -8.86 -17.52
C ASP A 74 7.42 -10.13 -16.67
N THR A 75 6.93 -10.06 -15.43
CA THR A 75 6.61 -11.24 -14.60
C THR A 75 5.59 -12.17 -15.26
N ILE A 76 4.55 -11.61 -15.92
CA ILE A 76 3.56 -12.40 -16.66
C ILE A 76 4.20 -13.09 -17.88
N ARG A 77 5.11 -12.40 -18.58
CA ARG A 77 5.86 -12.95 -19.72
C ARG A 77 6.78 -14.08 -19.27
N VAL A 78 7.56 -13.89 -18.20
CA VAL A 78 8.41 -14.92 -17.58
C VAL A 78 7.59 -16.15 -17.23
N LYS A 79 6.43 -16.00 -16.57
CA LYS A 79 5.51 -17.12 -16.29
C LYS A 79 5.10 -17.88 -17.55
N GLY A 80 4.66 -17.15 -18.58
CA GLY A 80 4.25 -17.74 -19.86
C GLY A 80 5.40 -18.45 -20.58
N ASP A 81 6.63 -17.96 -20.41
CA ASP A 81 7.83 -18.51 -21.02
C ASP A 81 8.32 -19.76 -20.30
N ILE A 82 8.26 -19.78 -18.97
CA ILE A 82 8.52 -20.97 -18.14
C ILE A 82 7.54 -22.08 -18.52
N LYS A 83 6.24 -21.77 -18.63
CA LYS A 83 5.24 -22.77 -19.07
C LYS A 83 5.53 -23.31 -20.47
N ARG A 84 5.94 -22.46 -21.41
CA ARG A 84 6.21 -22.89 -22.80
C ARG A 84 7.52 -23.67 -22.96
N GLN A 85 8.58 -23.29 -22.26
CA GLN A 85 9.92 -23.85 -22.45
C GLN A 85 10.22 -25.00 -21.48
N LEU A 86 9.70 -24.94 -20.26
CA LEU A 86 9.96 -25.91 -19.19
C LEU A 86 8.74 -26.79 -18.90
N GLY A 87 7.56 -26.47 -19.43
CA GLY A 87 6.33 -27.24 -19.19
C GLY A 87 5.78 -27.11 -17.76
N LEU A 88 6.38 -26.25 -16.93
CA LEU A 88 6.02 -26.05 -15.53
C LEU A 88 4.97 -24.94 -15.40
N GLU A 89 3.87 -25.22 -14.70
CA GLU A 89 2.92 -24.20 -14.29
C GLU A 89 3.27 -23.67 -12.91
N ILE A 90 3.60 -22.37 -12.86
CA ILE A 90 3.87 -21.66 -11.60
C ILE A 90 2.79 -20.61 -11.33
N ASP A 91 2.48 -20.38 -10.06
CA ASP A 91 1.63 -19.26 -9.68
C ASP A 91 2.40 -17.94 -9.81
N ILE A 92 1.68 -16.85 -10.07
CA ILE A 92 2.34 -15.54 -10.16
C ILE A 92 2.89 -15.13 -8.78
N THR A 93 2.23 -15.52 -7.68
CA THR A 93 2.71 -15.26 -6.32
C THR A 93 4.04 -15.93 -6.04
N ASP A 94 4.35 -17.06 -6.66
CA ASP A 94 5.63 -17.75 -6.47
C ASP A 94 6.79 -16.99 -7.11
N LEU A 95 6.57 -16.33 -8.25
CA LEU A 95 7.53 -15.38 -8.84
C LEU A 95 7.77 -14.14 -7.95
N PHE A 96 6.76 -13.75 -7.16
CA PHE A 96 6.88 -12.67 -6.17
C PHE A 96 7.45 -13.13 -4.82
N LYS A 97 7.54 -14.43 -4.56
CA LYS A 97 8.24 -14.98 -3.39
C LYS A 97 9.72 -15.19 -3.70
N TYR A 98 10.02 -15.74 -4.87
CA TYR A 98 11.38 -16.11 -5.29
C TYR A 98 11.87 -15.15 -6.38
N LEU A 99 12.31 -13.97 -5.94
CA LEU A 99 12.64 -12.85 -6.82
C LEU A 99 14.00 -12.95 -7.52
N THR A 100 14.86 -13.90 -7.16
CA THR A 100 16.21 -14.09 -7.75
C THR A 100 16.24 -15.35 -8.60
N LEU A 101 17.13 -15.39 -9.59
CA LEU A 101 17.27 -16.56 -10.48
C LEU A 101 17.59 -17.83 -9.68
N THR A 102 18.53 -17.74 -8.74
CA THR A 102 18.93 -18.89 -7.90
C THR A 102 17.79 -19.37 -7.01
N ALA A 103 17.01 -18.47 -6.40
CA ALA A 103 15.88 -18.87 -5.55
C ALA A 103 14.75 -19.50 -6.39
N LEU A 104 14.48 -18.96 -7.58
CA LEU A 104 13.45 -19.50 -8.47
C LEU A 104 13.88 -20.85 -9.06
N ALA A 105 15.15 -21.01 -9.45
CA ALA A 105 15.68 -22.27 -9.95
C ALA A 105 15.62 -23.37 -8.90
N HIS A 106 16.05 -23.07 -7.67
CA HIS A 106 15.96 -24.01 -6.56
C HIS A 106 14.50 -24.41 -6.27
N PHE A 107 13.57 -23.45 -6.28
CA PHE A 107 12.14 -23.75 -6.11
C PHE A 107 11.60 -24.68 -7.21
N LEU A 108 11.94 -24.41 -8.47
CA LEU A 108 11.52 -25.24 -9.59
C LEU A 108 12.15 -26.64 -9.55
N ASP A 109 13.41 -26.75 -9.12
CA ASP A 109 14.11 -28.04 -8.98
C ASP A 109 13.47 -28.89 -7.87
N THR A 110 13.15 -28.28 -6.72
CA THR A 110 12.43 -28.94 -5.64
C THR A 110 10.99 -29.32 -6.01
N ALA A 111 10.33 -28.56 -6.88
CA ALA A 111 8.97 -28.86 -7.34
C ALA A 111 8.90 -30.04 -8.32
N VAL A 112 10.02 -30.42 -8.94
CA VAL A 112 10.15 -31.60 -9.83
C VAL A 112 10.45 -32.87 -9.03
N SER A 113 10.94 -32.75 -7.80
CA SER A 113 11.14 -33.88 -6.88
C SER A 113 9.83 -34.26 -6.17
N PRO A 114 9.31 -35.50 -6.31
CA PRO A 114 7.97 -35.86 -5.80
C PRO A 114 7.82 -35.89 -4.27
N GLU A 115 8.91 -35.76 -3.50
CA GLU A 115 8.91 -36.08 -2.06
C GLU A 115 8.77 -34.86 -1.13
N ASP A 116 8.98 -33.63 -1.60
CA ASP A 116 8.94 -32.41 -0.76
C ASP A 116 7.93 -31.36 -1.23
N ALA A 117 6.85 -31.80 -1.88
CA ALA A 117 5.73 -30.93 -2.20
C ALA A 117 5.05 -30.47 -0.90
N ILE A 118 5.54 -29.36 -0.32
CA ILE A 118 4.75 -28.54 0.59
C ILE A 118 3.48 -28.22 -0.20
N PRO A 119 2.29 -28.65 0.25
CA PRO A 119 1.08 -28.38 -0.50
C PRO A 119 0.87 -26.87 -0.49
N THR A 120 1.20 -26.21 -1.60
CA THR A 120 0.66 -24.91 -1.94
C THR A 120 -0.81 -25.14 -2.15
N ARG A 121 -1.56 -25.09 -1.05
CA ARG A 121 -3.01 -25.13 -1.07
C ARG A 121 -3.43 -23.88 -1.82
N ALA A 122 -3.74 -24.05 -3.11
CA ALA A 122 -4.51 -23.07 -3.85
C ALA A 122 -5.81 -22.87 -3.06
N VAL A 123 -5.88 -21.79 -2.29
CA VAL A 123 -7.10 -21.41 -1.60
C VAL A 123 -8.03 -20.87 -2.67
N VAL A 124 -8.85 -21.76 -3.22
CA VAL A 124 -10.10 -21.35 -3.84
C VAL A 124 -10.92 -20.76 -2.71
N TYR A 125 -11.06 -19.43 -2.66
CA TYR A 125 -11.99 -18.76 -1.75
C TYR A 125 -13.42 -18.99 -2.25
N SER A 126 -13.89 -20.24 -2.20
CA SER A 126 -15.31 -20.59 -2.31
C SER A 126 -15.83 -20.88 -0.91
N ASP A 127 -16.93 -20.23 -0.52
CA ASP A 127 -17.73 -20.46 0.70
C ASP A 127 -16.97 -20.61 2.04
N MET A 128 -15.69 -20.22 2.11
CA MET A 128 -14.96 -20.28 3.37
C MET A 128 -15.43 -19.16 4.30
N PRO A 129 -15.88 -19.49 5.52
CA PRO A 129 -16.34 -18.50 6.48
C PRO A 129 -15.17 -17.60 6.90
N VAL A 130 -15.37 -16.29 6.81
CA VAL A 130 -14.42 -15.29 7.30
C VAL A 130 -14.68 -15.07 8.79
N ALA A 131 -13.67 -15.32 9.62
CA ALA A 131 -13.73 -15.03 11.05
C ALA A 131 -13.33 -13.57 11.31
N ILE A 132 -14.21 -12.83 11.98
CA ILE A 132 -13.89 -11.50 12.52
C ILE A 132 -13.17 -11.70 13.85
N VAL A 133 -11.88 -11.42 13.89
CA VAL A 133 -11.03 -11.63 15.09
C VAL A 133 -10.93 -10.41 16.00
N GLY A 134 -11.41 -9.24 15.54
CA GLY A 134 -11.41 -8.02 16.32
C GLY A 134 -12.10 -6.86 15.59
N MET A 135 -12.50 -5.85 16.35
CA MET A 135 -13.09 -4.61 15.83
C MET A 135 -12.59 -3.43 16.66
N ALA A 136 -12.24 -2.34 15.98
CA ALA A 136 -11.90 -1.06 16.58
C ALA A 136 -12.47 0.04 15.67
N GLY A 137 -12.78 1.20 16.24
CA GLY A 137 -13.31 2.33 15.48
C GLY A 137 -13.64 3.52 16.37
N ARG A 138 -13.77 4.69 15.75
CA ARG A 138 -14.31 5.92 16.34
C ARG A 138 -15.53 6.34 15.54
N PHE A 139 -16.55 6.81 16.23
CA PHE A 139 -17.84 7.13 15.66
C PHE A 139 -18.34 8.47 16.23
N PRO A 140 -19.24 9.16 15.53
CA PRO A 140 -19.91 10.32 16.11
C PRO A 140 -20.60 9.96 17.43
N GLY A 141 -20.28 10.69 18.49
CA GLY A 141 -20.78 10.42 19.86
C GLY A 141 -20.19 9.18 20.54
N ALA A 142 -19.24 8.45 19.95
CA ALA A 142 -18.63 7.27 20.56
C ALA A 142 -17.14 7.10 20.20
N ALA A 143 -16.28 7.21 21.21
CA ALA A 143 -14.83 7.11 21.04
C ALA A 143 -14.30 5.68 20.76
N ASN A 144 -15.11 4.64 20.98
CA ASN A 144 -14.73 3.24 20.78
C ASN A 144 -15.97 2.34 20.59
N ILE A 145 -15.74 1.05 20.29
CA ILE A 145 -16.80 0.06 20.07
C ILE A 145 -17.71 -0.13 21.29
N ALA A 146 -17.16 -0.07 22.51
CA ALA A 146 -17.96 -0.22 23.73
C ALA A 146 -18.91 0.98 23.94
N ALA A 147 -18.41 2.20 23.72
CA ALA A 147 -19.24 3.41 23.74
C ALA A 147 -20.30 3.39 22.62
N LEU A 148 -19.95 2.90 21.43
CA LEU A 148 -20.91 2.74 20.33
C LEU A 148 -22.02 1.77 20.73
N TRP A 149 -21.66 0.64 21.36
CA TRP A 149 -22.63 -0.32 21.86
C TRP A 149 -23.61 0.31 22.85
N THR A 150 -23.11 1.10 23.81
CA THR A 150 -23.96 1.83 24.75
C THR A 150 -24.93 2.79 24.03
N LEU A 151 -24.44 3.54 23.05
CA LEU A 151 -25.25 4.48 22.26
C LEU A 151 -26.37 3.77 21.49
N VAL A 152 -26.04 2.64 20.84
CA VAL A 152 -27.00 1.82 20.08
C VAL A 152 -28.05 1.19 20.99
N VAL A 153 -27.63 0.61 22.12
CA VAL A 153 -28.55 0.02 23.11
C VAL A 153 -29.45 1.10 23.74
N GLY A 154 -28.91 2.30 23.95
CA GLY A 154 -29.67 3.45 24.45
C GLY A 154 -30.65 4.06 23.42
N GLY A 155 -30.52 3.70 22.14
CA GLY A 155 -31.30 4.34 21.06
C GLY A 155 -30.97 5.81 20.86
N GLU A 156 -29.79 6.24 21.31
CA GLU A 156 -29.34 7.62 21.24
C GLU A 156 -28.75 7.93 19.85
N SER A 157 -28.67 9.22 19.51
CA SER A 157 -28.04 9.66 18.26
C SER A 157 -26.70 10.31 18.56
N GLY A 158 -25.64 9.85 17.88
CA GLY A 158 -24.32 10.48 17.92
C GLY A 158 -24.17 11.68 16.99
N LEU A 159 -25.26 12.13 16.35
CA LEU A 159 -25.22 13.22 15.40
C LEU A 159 -25.32 14.58 16.09
N THR A 160 -24.53 15.53 15.62
CA THR A 160 -24.54 16.90 16.08
C THR A 160 -25.56 17.71 15.27
N LEU A 161 -26.47 18.37 15.96
CA LEU A 161 -27.40 19.35 15.39
C LEU A 161 -26.79 20.74 15.52
N PHE A 162 -26.81 21.50 14.43
CA PHE A 162 -26.31 22.87 14.40
C PHE A 162 -27.47 23.86 14.37
N SER A 163 -27.31 24.95 15.12
CA SER A 163 -28.20 26.10 15.05
C SER A 163 -27.95 26.91 13.78
N ASP A 164 -28.94 27.71 13.38
CA ASP A 164 -28.81 28.58 12.21
C ASP A 164 -27.77 29.68 12.42
N GLU A 165 -27.50 30.07 13.66
CA GLU A 165 -26.46 31.04 13.99
C GLU A 165 -25.06 30.46 13.75
N GLU A 166 -24.80 29.25 14.24
CA GLU A 166 -23.54 28.53 14.00
C GLU A 166 -23.30 28.28 12.51
N LEU A 167 -24.33 27.83 11.79
CA LEU A 167 -24.21 27.58 10.35
C LEU A 167 -23.92 28.87 9.57
N ARG A 168 -24.51 30.01 9.95
CA ARG A 168 -24.20 31.30 9.33
C ARG A 168 -22.79 31.76 9.65
N ALA A 169 -22.31 31.55 10.89
CA ALA A 169 -20.93 31.86 11.27
C ALA A 169 -19.91 31.04 10.45
N HIS A 170 -20.28 29.82 10.05
CA HIS A 170 -19.49 28.96 9.16
C HIS A 170 -19.75 29.20 7.66
N GLY A 171 -20.39 30.31 7.28
CA GLY A 171 -20.53 30.74 5.88
C GLY A 171 -21.71 30.15 5.13
N VAL A 172 -22.65 29.46 5.79
CA VAL A 172 -23.87 28.97 5.14
C VAL A 172 -24.82 30.14 4.89
N THR A 173 -25.20 30.33 3.61
CA THR A 173 -26.07 31.43 3.22
C THR A 173 -27.52 31.24 3.72
N PRO A 174 -28.26 32.33 3.99
CA PRO A 174 -29.66 32.24 4.38
C PRO A 174 -30.56 31.56 3.36
N ASP A 175 -30.22 31.65 2.07
CA ASP A 175 -30.99 31.03 1.00
C ASP A 175 -30.82 29.51 0.99
N THR A 176 -29.60 29.02 1.27
CA THR A 176 -29.34 27.58 1.46
C THR A 176 -30.10 27.02 2.66
N LEU A 177 -30.14 27.74 3.78
CA LEU A 177 -30.87 27.30 5.00
C LEU A 177 -32.39 27.21 4.81
N LYS A 178 -32.96 27.94 3.84
CA LYS A 178 -34.39 27.91 3.51
C LYS A 178 -34.78 26.76 2.59
N GLN A 179 -33.81 26.08 1.99
CA GLN A 179 -34.09 24.96 1.09
C GLN A 179 -34.70 23.79 1.88
N ALA A 180 -35.78 23.19 1.37
CA ALA A 180 -36.50 22.12 2.04
C ALA A 180 -35.66 20.84 2.25
N ASN A 181 -34.60 20.67 1.45
CA ASN A 181 -33.67 19.53 1.52
C ASN A 181 -32.42 19.80 2.39
N TYR A 182 -32.32 20.95 3.06
CA TYR A 182 -31.17 21.27 3.88
C TYR A 182 -31.25 20.59 5.27
N ILE A 183 -30.31 19.67 5.55
CA ILE A 183 -30.24 18.94 6.82
C ILE A 183 -29.19 19.60 7.71
N LYS A 184 -29.60 20.11 8.88
CA LYS A 184 -28.76 20.84 9.85
C LYS A 184 -28.02 19.90 10.82
N THR A 185 -27.76 18.67 10.39
CA THR A 185 -27.27 17.59 11.25
C THR A 185 -26.09 16.90 10.58
N LYS A 186 -25.01 16.66 11.33
CA LYS A 186 -23.80 15.99 10.82
C LYS A 186 -23.21 15.05 11.87
N GLY A 187 -22.62 13.94 11.42
CA GLY A 187 -21.75 13.13 12.27
C GLY A 187 -20.37 13.76 12.35
N ILE A 188 -19.94 14.15 13.54
CA ILE A 188 -18.58 14.64 13.79
C ILE A 188 -17.88 13.62 14.68
N VAL A 189 -16.68 13.22 14.29
CA VAL A 189 -15.82 12.41 15.14
C VAL A 189 -14.96 13.36 15.98
N ASP A 190 -15.03 13.21 17.29
CA ASP A 190 -14.24 14.00 18.22
C ASP A 190 -12.75 13.70 18.04
N ASP A 191 -11.93 14.72 18.33
CA ASP A 191 -10.47 14.65 18.25
C ASP A 191 -9.91 14.19 16.89
N HIS A 192 -10.65 14.40 15.79
CA HIS A 192 -10.18 14.02 14.44
C HIS A 192 -8.94 14.78 13.95
N GLU A 193 -8.61 15.90 14.59
CA GLU A 193 -7.41 16.69 14.31
C GLU A 193 -6.15 16.10 14.98
N TRP A 194 -6.32 15.16 15.92
CA TRP A 194 -5.22 14.66 16.73
C TRP A 194 -4.62 13.39 16.14
N PHE A 195 -3.30 13.40 16.00
CA PHE A 195 -2.55 12.29 15.43
C PHE A 195 -1.17 12.18 16.07
N ASP A 196 -0.78 10.98 16.50
CA ASP A 196 0.52 10.70 17.10
C ASP A 196 1.57 10.42 16.01
N ALA A 197 2.10 11.48 15.41
CA ALA A 197 3.05 11.38 14.30
C ALA A 197 4.29 10.56 14.67
N ASP A 198 4.84 10.78 15.87
CA ASP A 198 6.06 10.14 16.34
C ASP A 198 5.89 8.62 16.48
N PHE A 199 4.74 8.17 17.01
CA PHE A 199 4.44 6.73 17.10
C PHE A 199 4.44 6.03 15.75
N PHE A 200 3.97 6.71 14.70
CA PHE A 200 3.95 6.19 13.33
C PHE A 200 5.22 6.51 12.52
N GLY A 201 6.20 7.20 13.12
CA GLY A 201 7.46 7.56 12.45
C GLY A 201 7.33 8.68 11.41
N TYR A 202 6.30 9.52 11.51
CA TYR A 202 6.12 10.68 10.65
C TYR A 202 6.73 11.94 11.28
N THR A 203 7.32 12.78 10.45
CA THR A 203 7.68 14.14 10.86
C THR A 203 6.44 15.03 11.01
N PRO A 204 6.49 16.12 11.78
CA PRO A 204 5.35 17.03 11.95
C PRO A 204 4.79 17.56 10.63
N ASN A 205 5.65 17.91 9.66
CA ASN A 205 5.21 18.39 8.35
C ASN A 205 4.51 17.30 7.53
N GLU A 206 4.97 16.05 7.62
CA GLU A 206 4.32 14.92 6.93
C GLU A 206 2.95 14.64 7.53
N ALA A 207 2.83 14.68 8.85
CA ALA A 207 1.54 14.54 9.55
C ALA A 207 0.57 15.68 9.22
N GLU A 208 1.05 16.91 9.10
CA GLU A 208 0.23 18.08 8.78
C GLU A 208 -0.34 18.01 7.36
N CYS A 209 0.46 17.57 6.39
CA CYS A 209 0.03 17.40 5.00
C CYS A 209 -0.81 16.13 4.76
N MET A 210 -0.93 15.27 5.77
CA MET A 210 -1.63 13.99 5.64
C MET A 210 -3.15 14.17 5.59
N ASP A 211 -3.83 13.38 4.78
CA ASP A 211 -5.29 13.36 4.76
C ASP A 211 -5.85 13.00 6.17
N PRO A 212 -6.80 13.77 6.72
CA PRO A 212 -7.39 13.51 8.04
C PRO A 212 -8.01 12.11 8.19
N GLN A 213 -8.52 11.51 7.12
CA GLN A 213 -9.10 10.16 7.15
C GLN A 213 -8.01 9.10 7.38
N ILE A 214 -6.82 9.30 6.80
CA ILE A 214 -5.67 8.43 7.02
C ILE A 214 -5.14 8.58 8.45
N ARG A 215 -5.10 9.83 8.94
CA ARG A 215 -4.75 10.12 10.34
C ARG A 215 -5.71 9.48 11.34
N LEU A 216 -7.00 9.39 11.02
CA LEU A 216 -8.00 8.68 11.83
C LEU A 216 -7.86 7.16 11.76
N LEU A 217 -7.53 6.62 10.59
CA LEU A 217 -7.43 5.17 10.37
C LEU A 217 -6.26 4.56 11.14
N HIS A 218 -5.11 5.23 11.13
CA HIS A 218 -3.86 4.73 11.71
C HIS A 218 -4.00 4.33 13.20
N PRO A 219 -4.51 5.18 14.12
CA PRO A 219 -4.70 4.82 15.51
C PRO A 219 -5.68 3.68 15.71
N VAL A 220 -6.75 3.59 14.90
CA VAL A 220 -7.76 2.53 15.00
C VAL A 220 -7.17 1.15 14.72
N LEU A 221 -6.20 1.06 13.82
CA LEU A 221 -5.53 -0.21 13.49
C LEU A 221 -4.60 -0.70 14.61
N LEU A 222 -4.07 0.20 15.45
CA LEU A 222 -3.04 -0.11 16.46
C LEU A 222 -3.48 0.19 17.92
N ALA A 223 -4.76 0.49 18.14
CA ALA A 223 -5.35 0.87 19.44
C ALA A 223 -5.22 -0.19 20.56
N ASN A 224 -4.59 -1.32 20.31
CA ASN A 224 -4.20 -2.30 21.34
C ASN A 224 -2.87 -1.96 22.04
N SER A 225 -2.21 -0.86 21.69
CA SER A 225 -0.93 -0.45 22.29
C SER A 225 -1.08 0.92 22.95
N GLY A 226 -1.19 0.92 24.29
CA GLY A 226 -1.43 2.13 25.09
C GLY A 226 -0.39 3.23 24.89
N THR A 227 -0.72 4.23 24.07
CA THR A 227 0.14 5.36 23.73
C THR A 227 -0.47 6.70 24.14
N ARG A 228 0.42 7.66 24.42
CA ARG A 228 0.18 8.90 25.15
C ARG A 228 0.13 10.07 24.18
N TRP A 229 -1.02 10.71 24.09
CA TRP A 229 -1.34 11.79 23.12
C TRP A 229 -0.64 13.12 23.43
N VAL A 230 -0.18 13.83 22.39
CA VAL A 230 0.34 15.21 22.46
C VAL A 230 -0.43 16.07 21.44
N ARG A 231 -0.88 17.29 21.82
CA ARG A 231 -1.50 18.23 20.85
C ARG A 231 -0.40 18.95 20.08
N SER A 232 -0.50 18.93 18.76
CA SER A 232 0.12 19.93 17.92
C SER A 232 -0.89 20.43 16.90
N CYS A 233 -1.45 21.61 17.15
CA CYS A 233 -1.74 22.63 16.14
C CYS A 233 -2.42 23.85 16.78
N HIS A 234 -1.82 25.01 16.55
CA HIS A 234 -2.46 26.32 16.66
C HIS A 234 -2.74 26.78 15.22
N LEU A 235 -4.03 26.93 14.92
CA LEU A 235 -4.63 27.87 13.96
C LEU A 235 -4.46 27.66 12.43
N TYR A 236 -5.62 27.87 11.78
CA TYR A 236 -5.94 28.06 10.36
C TYR A 236 -6.07 26.82 9.45
N TRP A 237 -7.24 26.17 9.51
CA TRP A 237 -7.86 25.54 8.35
C TRP A 237 -9.11 26.34 7.94
N CYS A 238 -8.95 27.24 6.98
CA CYS A 238 -10.05 27.73 6.14
C CYS A 238 -10.22 26.78 4.95
N ASP A 239 -11.47 26.59 4.53
CA ASP A 239 -11.91 26.07 3.24
C ASP A 239 -11.68 24.58 2.90
N TRP A 240 -12.32 23.71 3.67
CA TRP A 240 -12.84 22.43 3.16
C TRP A 240 -14.38 22.33 3.19
N HIS A 241 -15.06 23.46 3.40
CA HIS A 241 -16.51 23.55 3.27
C HIS A 241 -16.91 23.86 1.82
N LEU A 242 -17.97 23.20 1.36
CA LEU A 242 -18.56 23.22 0.01
C LEU A 242 -17.96 22.23 -1.00
N CYS A 243 -18.32 20.96 -0.83
CA CYS A 243 -18.55 20.10 -1.98
C CYS A 243 -19.57 20.79 -2.91
N ARG A 244 -19.05 21.27 -4.04
CA ARG A 244 -19.78 21.82 -5.18
C ARG A 244 -20.81 20.80 -5.67
N THR A 245 -22.10 21.11 -5.55
CA THR A 245 -23.06 20.73 -6.59
C THR A 245 -22.89 21.75 -7.71
N ALA A 246 -21.94 21.49 -8.61
CA ALA A 246 -21.87 22.21 -9.87
C ALA A 246 -22.98 21.64 -10.77
N ASP A 247 -24.02 22.46 -10.97
CA ASP A 247 -25.05 22.26 -11.98
C ASP A 247 -24.40 22.06 -13.36
N ILE A 248 -24.73 20.94 -13.99
CA ILE A 248 -24.45 20.65 -15.40
C ILE A 248 -25.55 21.36 -16.21
N PRO A 249 -25.23 22.32 -17.09
CA PRO A 249 -26.25 22.95 -17.94
C PRO A 249 -26.80 21.93 -18.96
N PRO A 250 -28.09 22.00 -19.31
CA PRO A 250 -28.68 21.11 -20.29
C PRO A 250 -28.08 21.39 -21.67
N LEU A 251 -27.64 20.32 -22.35
CA LEU A 251 -27.32 20.36 -23.77
C LEU A 251 -28.60 20.65 -24.56
N ALA A 252 -28.46 21.54 -25.55
CA ALA A 252 -29.51 22.06 -26.43
C ALA A 252 -30.29 20.98 -27.18
#